data_AF-A0A832PTY6-F1
#
_entry.id   AF-A0A832PTY6-F1
#
_cell.length_a   1.000
_cell.length_b   1.000
_cell.length_c   1.000
_cell.angle_alpha   90.00
_cell.angle_beta   90.00
_cell.angle_gamma   90.00
#
_symmetry.space_group_name_H-M   'P 1'
#
loop_
_entity.id
_entity.type
_entity.pdbx_description
1 polymer ?
#
loop_
_entity_poly.entity_id
_entity_poly.type
_entity_poly.pdbx_seq_one_letter_code
_entity_poly.pdbx_strand_id
1 'polypeptide(L)'
;MDKDTAIVIEGDVDRASVPEMHARINTQLIAAKGSEFTLDLTKVTSMDSAGAAFCLVLRNQIVADGGSLKLVGVSQAAKEALLVFRIGLGDRGALLKGPSGFERLGEQMLKLWEGTVQLLALFVDTVHFTVVGIFKPRQRVKASAIIEQMVRIGSESLGIIALVSLL
;
A
#
# COMPACT_ATOMS: atom_id res chain seq x y z
N MET A 1 -17.61 -23.02 -14.97
CA MET A 1 -17.84 -21.91 -15.92
C MET A 1 -16.69 -20.95 -15.74
N ASP A 2 -15.67 -21.09 -16.59
CA ASP A 2 -14.52 -20.18 -16.66
C ASP A 2 -15.03 -18.77 -16.95
N LYS A 3 -14.90 -17.86 -15.98
CA LYS A 3 -15.08 -16.42 -16.22
C LYS A 3 -13.77 -15.89 -16.79
N ASP A 4 -13.57 -16.09 -18.08
CA ASP A 4 -12.46 -15.43 -18.80
C ASP A 4 -12.73 -13.92 -18.78
N THR A 5 -11.95 -13.18 -18.01
CA THR A 5 -12.16 -11.75 -17.80
C THR A 5 -11.24 -10.98 -18.75
N ALA A 6 -11.85 -10.32 -19.75
CA ALA A 6 -11.11 -9.55 -20.74
C ALA A 6 -10.75 -8.15 -20.22
N ILE A 7 -9.45 -7.83 -20.21
CA ILE A 7 -8.90 -6.51 -19.93
C ILE A 7 -8.48 -5.90 -21.27
N VAL A 8 -9.19 -4.87 -21.71
CA VAL A 8 -8.87 -4.14 -22.94
C VAL A 8 -8.10 -2.88 -22.59
N ILE A 9 -6.92 -2.70 -23.19
CA ILE A 9 -6.13 -1.48 -23.07
C ILE A 9 -6.18 -0.72 -24.40
N GLU A 10 -6.50 0.57 -24.32
CA GLU A 10 -6.71 1.45 -25.47
C GLU A 10 -5.90 2.73 -25.30
N GLY A 11 -5.40 3.28 -26.41
CA GLY A 11 -4.70 4.57 -26.42
C GLY A 11 -3.23 4.47 -26.01
N ASP A 12 -2.70 5.60 -25.54
CA ASP A 12 -1.29 5.73 -25.19
C ASP A 12 -1.03 5.12 -23.81
N VAL A 13 -0.10 4.18 -23.73
CA VAL A 13 0.29 3.49 -22.48
C VAL A 13 1.66 3.98 -22.05
N ASP A 14 1.66 5.08 -21.33
CA ASP A 14 2.87 5.79 -20.91
C ASP A 14 2.87 6.10 -19.41
N ARG A 15 3.95 6.73 -18.93
CA ARG A 15 4.06 7.15 -17.52
C ARG A 15 2.88 8.01 -17.03
N ALA A 16 2.26 8.82 -17.88
CA ALA A 16 1.17 9.71 -17.50
C ALA A 16 -0.18 8.97 -17.41
N SER A 17 -0.41 8.01 -18.31
CA SER A 17 -1.68 7.30 -18.42
C SER A 17 -1.77 6.02 -17.58
N VAL A 18 -0.62 5.40 -17.26
CA VAL A 18 -0.53 4.17 -16.46
C VAL A 18 -1.18 4.26 -15.06
N PRO A 19 -1.00 5.34 -14.27
CA PRO A 19 -1.58 5.42 -12.92
C PRO A 19 -3.11 5.32 -12.92
N GLU A 20 -3.78 6.01 -13.85
CA GLU A 20 -5.24 5.98 -13.99
C GLU A 20 -5.73 4.61 -14.49
N MET A 21 -5.04 4.05 -15.48
CA MET A 21 -5.34 2.71 -16.00
C MET A 21 -5.17 1.63 -14.93
N HIS A 22 -4.10 1.70 -14.14
CA HIS A 22 -3.84 0.78 -13.04
C HIS A 22 -4.95 0.84 -11.99
N ALA A 23 -5.38 2.04 -11.58
CA ALA A 23 -6.47 2.19 -10.63
C ALA A 23 -7.77 1.54 -11.13
N ARG A 24 -8.14 1.78 -12.39
CA ARG A 24 -9.35 1.22 -13.03
C ARG A 24 -9.30 -0.31 -13.11
N ILE A 25 -8.17 -0.86 -13.56
CA ILE A 25 -8.01 -2.31 -13.76
C ILE A 25 -7.87 -3.04 -12.43
N ASN A 26 -7.24 -2.44 -11.42
CA ASN A 26 -7.10 -3.04 -10.10
C ASN A 26 -8.46 -3.31 -9.43
N THR A 27 -9.45 -2.41 -9.61
CA THR A 27 -10.82 -2.65 -9.12
C THR A 27 -11.45 -3.90 -9.77
N GLN A 28 -11.18 -4.13 -11.05
CA GLN A 28 -11.69 -5.30 -11.78
C GLN A 28 -10.96 -6.60 -11.36
N LEU A 29 -9.65 -6.53 -11.13
CA LEU A 29 -8.84 -7.65 -10.66
C LEU A 29 -9.30 -8.17 -9.29
N ILE A 30 -9.56 -7.25 -8.35
CA ILE A 30 -10.04 -7.60 -7.00
C ILE A 30 -11.38 -8.34 -7.05
N ALA A 31 -12.25 -7.98 -8.01
CA ALA A 31 -13.57 -8.59 -8.16
C ALA A 31 -13.54 -9.99 -8.81
N ALA A 32 -12.46 -10.32 -9.56
CA ALA A 32 -12.36 -11.53 -10.37
C ALA A 32 -11.17 -12.45 -9.98
N LYS A 33 -10.82 -12.49 -8.69
CA LYS A 33 -9.71 -13.31 -8.14
C LYS A 33 -9.73 -14.76 -8.63
N GLY A 34 -8.56 -15.29 -8.96
CA GLY A 34 -8.36 -16.70 -9.35
C GLY A 34 -8.89 -17.09 -10.72
N SER A 35 -9.26 -16.12 -11.58
CA SER A 35 -9.79 -16.38 -12.92
C SER A 35 -8.70 -16.36 -13.99
N GLU A 36 -9.02 -16.86 -15.18
CA GLU A 36 -8.23 -16.62 -16.40
C GLU A 36 -8.55 -15.22 -16.92
N PHE A 37 -7.51 -14.46 -17.26
CA PHE A 37 -7.61 -13.10 -17.78
C PHE A 37 -7.04 -13.04 -19.18
N THR A 38 -7.70 -12.27 -20.04
CA THR A 38 -7.26 -12.01 -21.40
C THR A 38 -6.91 -10.55 -21.55
N LEU A 39 -5.65 -10.24 -21.84
CA LEU A 39 -5.15 -8.88 -22.06
C LEU A 39 -5.13 -8.56 -23.57
N ASP A 40 -5.98 -7.61 -23.97
CA ASP A 40 -6.04 -7.10 -25.33
C ASP A 40 -5.26 -5.79 -25.49
N LEU A 41 -4.22 -5.83 -26.32
CA LEU A 41 -3.34 -4.70 -26.63
C LEU A 41 -3.49 -4.21 -28.08
N THR A 42 -4.57 -4.60 -28.77
CA THR A 42 -4.78 -4.28 -30.20
C THR A 42 -4.96 -2.77 -30.41
N LYS A 43 -5.61 -2.09 -29.47
CA LYS A 43 -5.92 -0.65 -29.55
C LYS A 43 -4.87 0.25 -28.91
N VAL A 44 -3.69 -0.28 -28.56
CA VAL A 44 -2.59 0.50 -28.01
C VAL A 44 -1.90 1.29 -29.12
N THR A 45 -1.92 2.63 -29.03
CA THR A 45 -1.33 3.55 -30.00
C THR A 45 0.16 3.75 -29.79
N SER A 46 0.60 3.90 -28.53
CA SER A 46 2.02 3.93 -28.15
C SER A 46 2.26 3.26 -26.80
N MET A 47 3.46 2.74 -26.57
CA MET A 47 3.85 2.15 -25.29
C MET A 47 5.30 2.54 -24.93
N ASP A 48 5.52 3.00 -23.70
CA ASP A 48 6.85 3.32 -23.17
C ASP A 48 7.33 2.26 -22.16
N SER A 49 8.42 2.57 -21.43
CA SER A 49 8.93 1.71 -20.35
C SER A 49 7.94 1.49 -19.20
N ALA A 50 7.14 2.51 -18.86
CA ALA A 50 6.14 2.42 -17.80
C ALA A 50 4.96 1.54 -18.24
N GLY A 51 4.52 1.67 -19.50
CA GLY A 51 3.48 0.82 -20.06
C GLY A 51 3.90 -0.64 -20.17
N ALA A 52 5.14 -0.91 -20.59
CA ALA A 52 5.69 -2.26 -20.59
C ALA A 52 5.76 -2.84 -19.16
N ALA A 53 6.30 -2.07 -18.21
CA ALA A 53 6.36 -2.48 -16.79
C ALA A 53 4.97 -2.73 -16.20
N PHE A 54 3.98 -1.92 -16.58
CA PHE A 54 2.59 -2.10 -16.16
C PHE A 54 2.02 -3.46 -16.56
N CYS A 55 2.25 -3.91 -17.80
CA CYS A 55 1.84 -5.26 -18.23
C CYS A 55 2.48 -6.37 -17.39
N LEU A 56 3.74 -6.20 -16.99
CA LEU A 56 4.43 -7.16 -16.12
C LEU A 56 3.85 -7.17 -14.70
N VAL A 57 3.58 -6.00 -14.13
CA VAL A 57 2.95 -5.87 -12.81
C VAL A 57 1.57 -6.54 -12.80
N LEU A 58 0.76 -6.30 -13.83
CA LEU A 58 -0.55 -6.96 -14.00
C LEU A 58 -0.42 -8.48 -14.03
N ARG A 59 0.50 -9.03 -14.84
CA ARG A 59 0.77 -10.48 -14.89
C ARG A 59 1.16 -11.01 -13.52
N ASN A 60 2.07 -10.34 -12.83
CA ASN A 60 2.56 -10.77 -11.52
C ASN A 60 1.44 -10.78 -10.47
N GLN A 61 0.57 -9.77 -10.47
CA GLN A 61 -0.57 -9.69 -9.58
C GLN A 61 -1.56 -10.84 -9.84
N ILE A 62 -1.93 -11.08 -11.10
CA ILE A 62 -2.85 -12.16 -11.49
C ILE A 62 -2.29 -13.54 -11.10
N VAL A 63 -1.00 -13.77 -11.35
CA VAL A 63 -0.34 -15.04 -11.01
C VAL A 63 -0.22 -15.21 -9.49
N ALA A 64 0.06 -14.15 -8.75
CA ALA A 64 0.10 -14.18 -7.28
C ALA A 64 -1.28 -14.51 -6.67
N ASP A 65 -2.37 -14.06 -7.32
CA ASP A 65 -3.75 -14.38 -6.96
C ASP A 65 -4.22 -15.77 -7.49
N GLY A 66 -3.32 -16.56 -8.06
CA GLY A 66 -3.59 -17.92 -8.55
C GLY A 66 -4.28 -18.00 -9.92
N GLY A 67 -4.40 -16.87 -10.63
CA GLY A 67 -4.95 -16.80 -11.98
C GLY A 67 -3.90 -16.98 -13.08
N SER A 68 -4.33 -16.82 -14.33
CA SER A 68 -3.40 -16.80 -15.48
C SER A 68 -3.76 -15.69 -16.46
N LEU A 69 -2.74 -15.15 -17.15
CA LEU A 69 -2.89 -14.07 -18.12
C LEU A 69 -2.54 -14.57 -19.52
N LYS A 70 -3.46 -14.42 -20.47
CA LYS A 70 -3.26 -14.63 -21.90
C LYS A 70 -3.19 -13.28 -22.60
N LEU A 71 -2.24 -13.09 -23.52
CA LEU A 71 -2.31 -11.94 -24.44
C LEU A 71 -3.10 -12.33 -25.69
N VAL A 72 -4.00 -11.43 -26.10
CA VAL A 72 -4.77 -11.55 -27.34
C VAL A 72 -4.63 -10.24 -28.10
N GLY A 73 -4.00 -10.28 -29.27
CA GLY A 73 -3.83 -9.08 -30.11
C GLY A 73 -2.82 -8.09 -29.52
N VAL A 74 -1.74 -7.84 -30.27
CA VAL A 74 -0.67 -6.92 -29.84
C VAL A 74 -0.39 -5.96 -30.98
N SER A 75 -0.59 -4.65 -30.73
CA SER A 75 -0.20 -3.62 -31.69
C SER A 75 1.32 -3.63 -31.90
N GLN A 76 1.79 -3.14 -33.06
CA GLN A 76 3.21 -3.09 -33.36
C GLN A 76 3.98 -2.26 -32.32
N ALA A 77 3.41 -1.13 -31.88
CA ALA A 77 3.99 -0.28 -30.85
C ALA A 77 4.14 -1.01 -29.50
N ALA A 78 3.11 -1.75 -29.07
CA ALA A 78 3.18 -2.56 -27.85
C ALA A 78 4.20 -3.70 -27.98
N LYS A 79 4.27 -4.36 -29.14
CA LYS A 79 5.21 -5.45 -29.40
C LYS A 79 6.67 -4.98 -29.32
N GLU A 80 6.97 -3.83 -29.91
CA GLU A 80 8.31 -3.24 -29.89
C GLU A 80 8.73 -2.88 -28.47
N ALA A 81 7.87 -2.19 -27.71
CA ALA A 81 8.15 -1.84 -26.32
C ALA A 81 8.40 -3.08 -25.45
N LEU A 82 7.53 -4.09 -25.53
CA LEU A 82 7.67 -5.33 -24.75
C LEU A 82 8.97 -6.08 -25.08
N LEU A 83 9.39 -6.10 -26.34
CA LEU A 83 10.66 -6.70 -26.76
C LEU A 83 11.87 -5.91 -26.26
N VAL A 84 11.84 -4.58 -26.38
CA VAL A 84 12.93 -3.69 -25.94
C VAL A 84 13.17 -3.84 -24.44
N PHE A 85 12.11 -3.89 -23.64
CA PHE A 85 12.20 -4.04 -22.19
C PHE A 85 12.28 -5.51 -21.74
N ARG A 86 12.39 -6.46 -22.68
CA ARG A 86 12.53 -7.92 -22.45
C ARG A 86 11.42 -8.49 -21.56
N ILE A 87 10.20 -8.00 -21.73
CA ILE A 87 9.05 -8.44 -20.95
C ILE A 87 8.41 -9.66 -21.64
N GLY A 88 8.77 -10.85 -21.14
CA GLY A 88 8.21 -12.11 -21.61
C GLY A 88 6.80 -12.33 -21.04
N LEU A 89 5.77 -12.01 -21.82
CA LEU A 89 4.38 -12.30 -21.48
C LEU A 89 3.86 -13.61 -22.10
N GLY A 90 4.68 -14.27 -22.94
CA GLY A 90 4.23 -15.29 -23.88
C GLY A 90 4.35 -16.76 -23.47
N ASP A 91 4.91 -17.11 -22.31
CA ASP A 91 5.11 -18.52 -21.96
C ASP A 91 4.58 -18.89 -20.57
N ARG A 92 3.80 -19.98 -20.53
CA ARG A 92 3.29 -20.70 -19.35
C ARG A 92 4.43 -21.37 -18.52
N GLY A 93 5.61 -20.78 -18.47
CA GLY A 93 6.77 -21.35 -17.80
C GLY A 93 8.00 -20.45 -17.70
N ALA A 94 7.97 -19.22 -18.23
CA ALA A 94 9.07 -18.28 -18.03
C ALA A 94 9.04 -17.78 -16.58
N LEU A 95 9.81 -18.50 -15.77
CA LEU A 95 10.06 -18.35 -14.35
C LEU A 95 10.00 -16.89 -13.90
N LEU A 96 9.16 -16.68 -12.89
CA LEU A 96 9.25 -15.63 -11.90
C LEU A 96 10.72 -15.31 -11.63
N LYS A 97 11.24 -14.21 -12.20
CA LYS A 97 12.36 -13.55 -11.54
C LYS A 97 11.75 -12.90 -10.32
N GLY A 98 11.79 -13.63 -9.19
CA GLY A 98 11.34 -13.10 -7.92
C GLY A 98 11.97 -11.72 -7.67
N PRO A 99 11.27 -10.82 -6.95
CA PRO A 99 11.68 -9.44 -6.80
C PRO A 99 13.16 -9.37 -6.44
N SER A 100 13.91 -8.71 -7.32
CA SER A 100 15.36 -8.59 -7.18
C SER A 100 15.68 -7.92 -5.86
N GLY A 101 16.77 -8.29 -5.20
CA GLY A 101 17.14 -7.73 -3.88
C GLY A 101 17.16 -6.19 -3.88
N PHE A 102 17.52 -5.58 -5.01
CA PHE A 102 17.50 -4.13 -5.21
C PHE A 102 16.08 -3.53 -5.25
N GLU A 103 15.11 -4.27 -5.78
CA GLU A 103 13.70 -3.85 -5.83
C GLU A 103 13.07 -3.88 -4.44
N ARG A 104 13.36 -4.93 -3.66
CA ARG A 104 12.96 -5.00 -2.24
C ARG A 104 13.57 -3.89 -1.40
N LEU A 105 14.83 -3.58 -1.65
CA LEU A 105 15.56 -2.54 -0.90
C LEU A 105 15.05 -1.14 -1.26
N GLY A 106 14.72 -0.89 -2.53
CA GLY A 106 14.07 0.33 -2.97
C GLY A 106 12.67 0.51 -2.38
N GLU A 107 11.85 -0.54 -2.38
CA GLU A 107 10.52 -0.50 -1.78
C GLU A 107 10.57 -0.28 -0.25
N GLN A 108 11.54 -0.89 0.43
CA GLN A 108 11.79 -0.65 1.85
C GLN A 108 12.26 0.78 2.13
N MET A 109 13.16 1.34 1.31
CA MET A 109 13.63 2.73 1.43
C MET A 109 12.49 3.74 1.29
N LEU A 110 11.59 3.55 0.32
CA LEU A 110 10.42 4.42 0.13
C LEU A 110 9.49 4.39 1.34
N LYS A 111 9.15 3.19 1.84
CA LYS A 111 8.30 3.04 3.04
C LYS A 111 8.96 3.61 4.29
N LEU A 112 10.28 3.45 4.43
CA LEU A 112 11.03 3.98 5.57
C LEU A 112 11.07 5.51 5.56
N TRP A 113 11.19 6.13 4.38
CA TRP A 113 11.20 7.59 4.23
C TRP A 113 9.88 8.22 4.67
N GLU A 114 8.76 7.67 4.18
CA GLU A 114 7.43 8.15 4.53
C GLU A 114 7.17 8.04 6.05
N GLY A 115 7.55 6.91 6.66
CA GLY A 115 7.48 6.73 8.11
C GLY A 115 8.41 7.66 8.90
N THR A 116 9.59 7.96 8.35
CA THR A 116 10.55 8.88 8.99
C THR A 116 9.99 10.30 9.04
N VAL A 117 9.39 10.79 7.95
CA VAL A 117 8.76 12.13 7.92
C VAL A 117 7.61 12.20 8.93
N GLN A 118 6.78 11.16 9.03
CA GLN A 118 5.71 11.10 10.02
C GLN A 118 6.24 11.10 11.46
N LEU A 119 7.29 10.33 11.74
CA LEU A 119 7.89 10.28 13.07
C LEU A 119 8.53 11.63 13.44
N LEU A 120 9.13 12.31 12.46
CA LEU A 120 9.72 13.63 12.63
C LEU A 120 8.63 14.70 12.84
N ALA A 121 7.49 14.60 12.14
CA ALA A 121 6.32 15.44 12.40
C ALA A 121 5.77 15.22 13.82
N LEU A 122 5.62 13.95 14.25
CA LEU A 122 5.16 13.62 15.60
C LEU A 122 6.14 14.10 16.68
N PHE A 123 7.44 14.04 16.39
CA PHE A 123 8.48 14.57 17.27
C PHE A 123 8.38 16.10 17.39
N VAL A 124 8.23 16.80 16.26
CA VAL A 124 8.02 18.26 16.24
C VAL A 124 6.78 18.65 17.04
N ASP A 125 5.66 17.95 16.85
CA ASP A 125 4.43 18.19 17.60
C ASP A 125 4.62 17.94 19.10
N THR A 126 5.27 16.85 19.48
CA THR A 126 5.55 16.52 20.88
C THR A 126 6.42 17.60 21.52
N VAL A 127 7.49 18.03 20.86
CA VAL A 127 8.37 19.10 21.36
C VAL A 127 7.59 20.42 21.44
N HIS A 128 6.85 20.78 20.40
CA HIS A 128 6.06 22.01 20.36
C HIS A 128 5.04 22.05 21.50
N PHE A 129 4.22 21.00 21.67
CA PHE A 129 3.21 20.96 22.73
C PHE A 129 3.81 20.84 24.12
N THR A 130 4.94 20.13 24.28
CA THR A 130 5.64 20.04 25.57
C THR A 130 6.20 21.41 25.97
N VAL A 131 6.89 22.08 25.05
CA VAL A 131 7.46 23.42 25.27
C VAL A 131 6.34 24.42 25.54
N VAL A 132 5.34 24.53 24.67
CA VAL A 132 4.21 25.46 24.85
C VAL A 132 3.40 25.15 26.11
N GLY A 133 3.19 23.87 26.43
CA GLY A 133 2.48 23.43 27.63
C GLY A 133 3.26 23.71 28.93
N ILE A 134 4.59 23.72 28.88
CA ILE A 134 5.44 24.16 29.99
C ILE A 134 5.30 25.67 30.21
N PHE A 135 5.23 26.46 29.13
CA PHE A 135 5.14 27.92 29.20
C PHE A 135 3.73 28.48 29.37
N LYS A 136 2.67 27.67 29.21
CA LYS A 136 1.26 28.04 29.47
C LYS A 136 0.74 27.40 30.78
N PRO A 137 1.03 27.98 31.96
CA PRO A 137 0.68 27.38 33.25
C PRO A 137 -0.83 27.23 33.52
N ARG A 138 -1.70 27.92 32.76
CA ARG A 138 -3.17 27.88 32.97
C ARG A 138 -3.83 26.56 32.57
N GLN A 139 -3.15 25.68 31.83
CA GLN A 139 -3.67 24.36 31.44
C GLN A 139 -3.08 23.21 32.27
N ARG A 140 -2.20 23.49 33.23
CA ARG A 140 -1.68 22.47 34.13
C ARG A 140 -2.71 22.13 35.19
N VAL A 141 -3.05 20.85 35.31
CA VAL A 141 -3.83 20.33 36.45
C VAL A 141 -3.04 20.67 37.71
N LYS A 142 -3.69 21.38 38.64
CA LYS A 142 -3.04 21.80 39.89
C LYS A 142 -2.66 20.54 40.68
N ALA A 143 -1.40 20.43 41.08
CA ALA A 143 -0.92 19.31 41.89
C ALA A 143 -1.75 19.12 43.18
N SER A 144 -2.27 20.23 43.74
CA SER A 144 -3.19 20.19 44.87
C SER A 144 -4.49 19.43 44.58
N ALA A 145 -5.06 19.58 43.38
CA ALA A 145 -6.26 18.86 42.98
C ALA A 145 -5.98 17.37 42.75
N ILE A 146 -4.79 17.02 42.26
CA ILE A 146 -4.36 15.62 42.11
C ILE A 146 -4.22 14.96 43.48
N ILE A 147 -3.53 15.63 44.42
CA ILE A 147 -3.34 15.13 45.79
C ILE A 147 -4.69 15.01 46.49
N GLU A 148 -5.57 16.00 46.35
CA GLU A 148 -6.92 15.96 46.93
C GLU A 148 -7.73 14.77 46.41
N GLN A 149 -7.69 14.48 45.10
CA GLN A 149 -8.36 13.33 44.51
C GLN A 149 -7.74 12.00 44.93
N MET A 150 -6.40 11.92 45.03
CA MET A 150 -5.71 10.73 45.54
C MET A 150 -6.10 10.43 46.99
N VAL A 151 -6.17 11.45 47.85
CA VAL A 151 -6.59 11.29 49.24
C VAL A 151 -8.06 10.88 49.33
N ARG A 152 -8.94 11.48 48.52
CA ARG A 152 -10.36 11.13 48.48
C ARG A 152 -10.58 9.67 48.07
N ILE A 153 -10.00 9.24 46.95
CA ILE A 153 -10.10 7.84 46.46
C ILE A 153 -9.47 6.87 47.46
N GLY A 154 -8.32 7.23 48.04
CA GLY A 154 -7.67 6.45 49.10
C GLY A 154 -8.57 6.29 50.33
N SER A 155 -9.25 7.36 50.74
CA SER A 155 -10.18 7.33 51.88
C SER A 155 -11.46 6.52 51.59
N GLU A 156 -12.00 6.61 50.38
CA GLU A 156 -13.20 5.87 49.95
C GLU A 156 -12.92 4.36 49.85
N SER A 157 -11.69 3.97 49.51
CA SER A 157 -11.31 2.57 49.39
C SER A 157 -10.96 1.87 50.72
N LEU A 158 -10.83 2.61 51.84
CA LEU A 158 -10.52 2.04 53.17
C LEU A 158 -11.54 0.98 53.62
N GLY A 159 -12.82 1.15 53.30
CA GLY A 159 -13.86 0.20 53.70
C GLY A 159 -13.69 -1.19 53.09
N ILE A 160 -13.30 -1.26 51.81
CA ILE A 160 -13.04 -2.53 51.12
C ILE A 160 -11.79 -3.20 51.70
N ILE A 161 -10.72 -2.42 51.92
CA ILE A 161 -9.46 -2.94 52.46
C ILE A 161 -9.66 -3.49 53.88
N ALA A 162 -10.45 -2.81 54.73
CA ALA A 162 -10.76 -3.28 56.07
C ALA A 162 -11.51 -4.63 56.06
N LEU A 163 -12.44 -4.81 55.11
CA LEU A 163 -13.17 -6.08 54.94
C LEU A 163 -12.25 -7.20 54.44
N VAL A 164 -11.37 -6.92 53.47
CA VAL A 164 -10.40 -7.91 52.95
C VAL A 164 -9.36 -8.29 54.00
N SER A 165 -8.93 -7.35 54.84
CA SER A 165 -7.92 -7.63 55.88
C SER A 165 -8.45 -8.42 57.09
N LEU A 166 -9.78 -8.56 57.22
CA LEU A 166 -10.43 -9.31 58.30
C LEU A 166 -10.73 -10.77 57.91
N LEU A 167 -10.47 -11.13 56.65
CA LEU A 167 -10.72 -12.46 56.07
C LEU A 167 -9.43 -13.28 56.06
#